data_AF-A0A1V6HWR2-F1
#
_entry.id   AF-A0A1V6HWR2-F1
#
_cell.length_a   1.000
_cell.length_b   1.000
_cell.length_c   1.000
_cell.angle_alpha   90.00
_cell.angle_beta   90.00
_cell.angle_gamma   90.00
#
_symmetry.space_group_name_H-M   'P 1'
#
loop_
_entity.id
_entity.type
_entity.pdbx_description
1 polymer ?
#
loop_
_entity_poly.entity_id
_entity_poly.type
_entity_poly.pdbx_seq_one_letter_code
_entity_poly.pdbx_strand_id
1 'polypeptide(L)'
;MPEQAERKRDERPRRPVLRVLGIDPGSRFTGFGLLAVEGNRVALVEAGRLVPAPGRGVPERLGELAAGLAALLDRHEVDVAAVERTFHGVNSRSLIVLAEARGALLAVLAQRGIPVREYAPAEVKAAVAGGQATKEEIGRMVGLLLGPAGRGLPADAADAVAVALCYSRRRHFDRLSERGESEARGDRKRALTSPASRANVPPCRRRPS
;
A
#
# COMPACT_ATOMS: atom_id res chain seq x y z
N MET A 1 49.81 -15.40 -14.94
CA MET A 1 49.11 -15.65 -13.66
C MET A 1 48.10 -14.54 -13.46
N PRO A 2 46.83 -14.86 -13.18
CA PRO A 2 45.64 -14.09 -13.53
C PRO A 2 45.10 -13.26 -12.36
N GLU A 3 44.48 -12.10 -12.62
CA GLU A 3 43.37 -11.62 -11.77
C GLU A 3 42.53 -10.56 -12.51
N GLN A 4 41.98 -10.95 -13.67
CA GLN A 4 40.72 -10.39 -14.12
C GLN A 4 39.59 -11.22 -13.49
N ALA A 5 39.05 -10.76 -12.37
CA ALA A 5 37.74 -11.16 -11.90
C ALA A 5 37.16 -10.05 -11.03
N GLU A 6 35.84 -9.93 -11.06
CA GLU A 6 35.02 -9.06 -10.20
C GLU A 6 34.86 -7.60 -10.63
N ARG A 7 33.87 -7.37 -11.51
CA ARG A 7 32.62 -6.66 -11.17
C ARG A 7 31.79 -6.47 -12.44
N LYS A 8 31.22 -7.56 -12.96
CA LYS A 8 29.95 -7.43 -13.71
C LYS A 8 28.87 -7.14 -12.66
N ARG A 9 28.67 -5.85 -12.33
CA ARG A 9 27.49 -5.44 -11.57
C ARG A 9 26.27 -5.81 -12.41
N ASP A 10 25.44 -6.66 -11.84
CA ASP A 10 24.18 -7.19 -12.36
C ASP A 10 23.36 -6.09 -13.07
N GLU A 11 23.41 -6.05 -14.41
CA GLU A 11 22.68 -5.12 -15.30
C GLU A 11 21.17 -5.43 -15.38
N ARG A 12 20.60 -6.01 -14.33
CA ARG A 12 19.14 -6.18 -14.26
C ARG A 12 18.51 -4.78 -14.15
N PRO A 13 17.48 -4.46 -14.95
CA PRO A 13 16.78 -3.19 -14.81
C PRO A 13 16.24 -3.08 -13.39
N ARG A 14 16.65 -2.01 -12.67
CA ARG A 14 16.14 -1.73 -11.32
C ARG A 14 14.63 -1.65 -11.37
N ARG A 15 13.94 -2.33 -10.47
CA ARG A 15 12.48 -2.27 -10.45
C ARG A 15 12.08 -0.84 -10.03
N PRO A 16 10.99 -0.28 -10.61
CA PRO A 16 10.53 1.03 -10.18
C PRO A 16 10.20 0.98 -8.68
N VAL A 17 10.76 1.94 -7.94
CA VAL A 17 10.51 2.10 -6.50
C VAL A 17 9.25 2.93 -6.35
N LEU A 18 8.21 2.33 -5.76
CA LEU A 18 6.97 3.02 -5.46
C LEU A 18 7.03 3.66 -4.06
N ARG A 19 6.72 4.94 -3.94
CA ARG A 19 6.62 5.71 -2.70
C ARG A 19 5.18 5.71 -2.20
N VAL A 20 4.93 4.94 -1.14
CA VAL A 20 3.59 4.76 -0.54
C VAL A 20 3.53 5.54 0.77
N LEU A 21 2.69 6.56 0.83
CA LEU A 21 2.41 7.31 2.04
C LEU A 21 1.21 6.71 2.78
N GLY A 22 1.40 6.23 4.00
CA GLY A 22 0.33 5.84 4.92
C GLY A 22 -0.07 7.00 5.82
N ILE A 23 -1.37 7.16 6.05
CA ILE A 23 -1.96 8.19 6.91
C ILE A 23 -3.00 7.55 7.83
N ASP A 24 -2.84 7.77 9.14
CA ASP A 24 -3.87 7.51 10.16
C ASP A 24 -4.43 8.85 10.66
N PRO A 25 -5.59 9.30 10.14
CA PRO A 25 -6.14 10.60 10.45
C PRO A 25 -6.57 10.72 11.92
N GLY A 26 -6.17 11.82 12.55
CA GLY A 26 -6.68 12.21 13.86
C GLY A 26 -6.78 13.72 14.02
N SER A 27 -7.78 14.17 14.79
CA SER A 27 -8.08 15.60 14.96
C SER A 27 -7.14 16.35 15.90
N ARG A 28 -6.36 15.63 16.72
CA ARG A 28 -5.35 16.16 17.64
C ARG A 28 -3.92 15.86 17.20
N PHE A 29 -3.74 14.75 16.50
CA PHE A 29 -2.50 14.34 15.88
C PHE A 29 -2.85 13.40 14.73
N THR A 30 -2.10 13.45 13.64
CA THR A 30 -2.25 12.53 12.51
C THR A 30 -0.94 11.78 12.31
N GLY A 31 -1.00 10.45 12.38
CA GLY A 31 0.16 9.60 12.12
C GLY A 31 0.46 9.55 10.62
N PHE A 32 1.74 9.48 10.25
CA PHE A 32 2.15 9.25 8.88
C PHE A 32 3.34 8.28 8.79
N GLY A 33 3.43 7.56 7.68
CA GLY A 33 4.56 6.68 7.36
C GLY A 33 4.78 6.57 5.87
N LEU A 34 5.97 6.94 5.39
CA LEU A 34 6.37 6.85 4.00
C LEU A 34 7.25 5.61 3.78
N LEU A 35 6.82 4.74 2.85
CA LEU A 35 7.53 3.53 2.48
C LEU A 35 8.06 3.61 1.05
N ALA A 36 9.25 3.06 0.82
CA ALA A 36 9.79 2.76 -0.50
C ALA A 36 9.57 1.26 -0.78
N VAL A 37 8.85 0.96 -1.86
CA VAL A 37 8.45 -0.41 -2.23
C VAL A 37 9.09 -0.78 -3.57
N GLU A 38 10.05 -1.70 -3.54
CA GLU A 38 10.72 -2.24 -4.73
C GLU A 38 10.41 -3.74 -4.89
N GLY A 39 9.42 -4.05 -5.72
CA GLY A 39 8.92 -5.42 -5.87
C GLY A 39 8.29 -5.93 -4.57
N ASN A 40 9.03 -6.78 -3.84
CA ASN A 40 8.62 -7.38 -2.57
C ASN A 40 9.39 -6.79 -1.38
N ARG A 41 10.39 -5.94 -1.65
CA ARG A 41 11.17 -5.27 -0.62
C ARG A 41 10.46 -3.99 -0.23
N VAL A 42 10.36 -3.76 1.07
CA VAL A 42 9.77 -2.56 1.64
C VAL A 42 10.79 -1.96 2.60
N ALA A 43 11.04 -0.66 2.47
CA ALA A 43 11.91 0.10 3.36
C ALA A 43 11.15 1.31 3.92
N LEU A 44 11.37 1.61 5.20
CA LEU A 44 10.88 2.83 5.82
C LEU A 44 11.72 4.02 5.36
N VAL A 45 11.07 5.07 4.87
CA VAL A 45 11.71 6.32 4.46
C VAL A 45 11.63 7.35 5.57
N GLU A 46 10.41 7.61 6.06
CA GLU A 46 10.14 8.53 7.15
C GLU A 46 8.85 8.08 7.84
N ALA A 47 8.75 8.26 9.15
CA ALA A 47 7.49 8.12 9.87
C ALA A 47 7.46 9.07 11.06
N GLY A 48 6.25 9.45 11.46
CA GLY A 48 6.06 10.38 12.55
C GLY A 48 4.61 10.80 12.69
N ARG A 49 4.43 12.00 13.25
CA ARG A 49 3.12 12.56 13.52
C ARG A 49 3.07 14.05 13.23
N LEU A 50 1.97 14.47 12.62
CA LEU A 50 1.60 15.88 12.48
C LEU A 50 0.86 16.27 13.75
N VAL A 51 1.41 17.23 14.51
CA VAL A 51 0.86 17.65 15.80
C VAL A 51 0.60 19.15 15.76
N PRO A 52 -0.68 19.57 15.68
CA PRO A 52 -1.04 20.96 15.84
C PRO A 52 -0.67 21.50 17.23
N ALA A 53 -0.43 22.81 17.32
CA ALA A 53 -0.13 23.48 18.56
C ALA A 53 -1.27 23.33 19.58
N PRO A 54 -0.96 23.16 20.88
CA PRO A 54 -1.97 23.08 21.92
C PRO A 54 -2.77 24.39 22.02
N GLY A 55 -4.03 24.30 22.46
CA GLY A 55 -4.90 25.47 22.68
C GLY A 55 -5.51 26.08 21.41
N ARG A 56 -5.20 25.56 20.22
CA ARG A 56 -5.79 26.00 18.95
C ARG A 56 -7.25 25.56 18.78
N GLY A 57 -8.06 26.39 18.12
CA GLY A 57 -9.42 26.06 17.67
C GLY A 57 -9.42 24.97 16.60
N VAL A 58 -10.61 24.44 16.27
CA VAL A 58 -10.73 23.40 15.24
C VAL A 58 -10.16 23.87 13.88
N PRO A 59 -10.57 25.03 13.31
CA PRO A 59 -10.10 25.46 12.01
C PRO A 59 -8.57 25.62 11.92
N GLU A 60 -7.94 26.18 12.95
CA GLU A 60 -6.50 26.37 12.99
C GLU A 60 -5.76 25.03 13.02
N ARG A 61 -6.25 24.07 13.82
CA ARG A 61 -5.66 22.72 13.85
C ARG A 61 -5.77 22.03 12.50
N LEU A 62 -6.90 22.16 11.80
CA LEU A 62 -7.09 21.61 10.45
C LEU A 62 -6.10 22.25 9.47
N GLY A 63 -5.90 23.56 9.55
CA GLY A 63 -4.91 24.29 8.75
C GLY A 63 -3.48 23.82 9.02
N GLU A 64 -3.11 23.63 10.29
CA GLU A 64 -1.78 23.14 10.68
C GLU A 64 -1.55 21.68 10.22
N LEU A 65 -2.55 20.81 10.31
CA LEU A 65 -2.49 19.44 9.76
C LEU A 65 -2.30 19.46 8.24
N ALA A 66 -3.08 20.28 7.53
CA ALA A 66 -3.00 20.43 6.08
C ALA A 66 -1.64 20.97 5.63
N ALA A 67 -1.13 22.01 6.30
CA ALA A 67 0.19 22.57 6.04
C ALA A 67 1.32 21.57 6.34
N GLY A 68 1.21 20.83 7.44
CA GLY A 68 2.18 19.79 7.80
C GLY A 68 2.23 18.66 6.78
N LEU A 69 1.08 18.22 6.27
CA LEU A 69 1.01 17.24 5.18
C LEU A 69 1.58 17.82 3.88
N ALA A 70 1.21 19.05 3.50
CA ALA A 70 1.76 19.70 2.30
C ALA A 70 3.29 19.76 2.34
N ALA A 71 3.87 20.16 3.47
CA ALA A 71 5.31 20.19 3.66
C ALA A 71 5.96 18.79 3.60
N LEU A 72 5.24 17.72 3.97
CA LEU A 72 5.69 16.33 3.80
C LEU A 72 5.74 15.95 2.32
N LEU A 73 4.73 16.36 1.56
CA LEU A 73 4.65 16.13 0.12
C LEU A 73 5.64 17.00 -0.68
N ASP A 74 6.09 18.13 -0.12
CA ASP A 74 7.10 18.99 -0.76
C ASP A 74 8.52 18.40 -0.68
N ARG A 75 8.83 17.66 0.39
CA ARG A 75 10.16 17.09 0.62
C ARG A 75 10.30 15.64 0.15
N HIS A 76 9.20 14.99 -0.25
CA HIS A 76 9.20 13.61 -0.75
C HIS A 76 8.32 13.46 -1.98
N GLU A 77 8.81 12.70 -2.95
CA GLU A 77 7.95 12.17 -4.02
C GLU A 77 7.03 11.10 -3.43
N VAL A 78 5.72 11.25 -3.64
CA VAL A 78 4.68 10.32 -3.19
C VAL A 78 3.86 9.89 -4.40
N ASP A 79 3.87 8.59 -4.70
CA ASP A 79 3.14 8.05 -5.84
C ASP A 79 1.69 7.71 -5.49
N VAL A 80 1.43 7.38 -4.22
CA VAL A 80 0.11 6.96 -3.74
C VAL A 80 0.00 7.17 -2.23
N ALA A 81 -1.18 7.57 -1.78
CA ALA A 81 -1.53 7.66 -0.38
C ALA A 81 -2.52 6.56 0.03
N ALA A 82 -2.20 5.83 1.08
CA ALA A 82 -3.08 4.88 1.76
C ALA A 82 -3.61 5.54 3.04
N VAL A 83 -4.92 5.65 3.19
CA VAL A 83 -5.57 6.38 4.29
C VAL A 83 -6.50 5.45 5.06
N GLU A 84 -6.39 5.43 6.39
CA GLU A 84 -7.31 4.67 7.22
C GLU A 84 -8.73 5.28 7.26
N ARG A 85 -9.75 4.42 7.17
CA ARG A 85 -11.17 4.75 7.35
C ARG A 85 -11.56 4.54 8.81
N THR A 86 -11.08 5.40 9.69
CA THR A 86 -11.35 5.31 11.13
C THR A 86 -12.68 5.98 11.47
N PHE A 87 -13.70 5.19 11.81
CA PHE A 87 -15.02 5.68 12.24
C PHE A 87 -15.56 5.02 13.52
N HIS A 88 -14.75 4.21 14.23
CA HIS A 88 -15.24 3.37 15.33
C HIS A 88 -15.01 3.99 16.71
N GLY A 89 -16.00 3.87 17.61
CA GLY A 89 -15.83 4.13 19.05
C GLY A 89 -15.74 5.61 19.46
N VAL A 90 -15.99 6.54 18.56
CA VAL A 90 -15.97 7.99 18.82
C VAL A 90 -17.37 8.50 19.08
N ASN A 91 -17.54 9.36 20.09
CA ASN A 91 -18.79 10.10 20.28
C ASN A 91 -19.05 11.03 19.08
N SER A 92 -20.32 11.40 18.85
CA SER A 92 -20.74 12.14 17.66
C SER A 92 -19.98 13.46 17.45
N ARG A 93 -19.63 14.15 18.54
CA ARG A 93 -18.88 15.41 18.46
C ARG A 93 -17.44 15.18 18.00
N SER A 94 -16.75 14.20 18.57
CA SER A 94 -15.38 13.84 18.18
C SER A 94 -15.33 13.26 16.76
N LEU A 95 -16.38 12.55 16.34
CA LEU A 95 -16.51 12.01 14.99
C LEU A 95 -16.55 13.11 13.92
N ILE A 96 -17.30 14.19 14.16
CA ILE A 96 -17.37 15.34 13.24
C ILE A 96 -15.98 15.96 13.06
N VAL A 97 -15.28 16.25 14.16
CA VAL A 97 -13.94 16.87 14.09
C VAL A 97 -12.92 15.93 13.42
N LEU A 98 -13.04 14.62 13.64
CA LEU A 98 -12.24 13.62 12.93
C LEU A 98 -12.53 13.63 11.42
N ALA A 99 -13.81 13.69 11.03
CA ALA A 99 -14.21 13.76 9.63
C ALA A 99 -13.72 15.04 8.95
N GLU A 100 -13.76 16.18 9.64
CA GLU A 100 -13.20 17.46 9.17
C GLU A 100 -11.67 17.36 8.97
N ALA A 101 -10.93 16.81 9.94
CA ALA A 101 -9.49 16.57 9.85
C ALA A 101 -9.14 15.68 8.67
N ARG A 102 -9.85 14.57 8.52
CA ARG A 102 -9.72 13.67 7.38
C ARG A 102 -10.00 14.38 6.06
N GLY A 103 -11.08 15.16 5.98
CA GLY A 103 -11.44 15.94 4.80
C GLY A 103 -10.35 16.92 4.38
N ALA A 104 -9.76 17.64 5.34
CA ALA A 104 -8.65 18.56 5.09
C ALA A 104 -7.42 17.83 4.50
N LEU A 105 -7.04 16.67 5.06
CA LEU A 105 -5.91 15.88 4.57
C LEU A 105 -6.16 15.33 3.16
N LEU A 106 -7.37 14.82 2.90
CA LEU A 106 -7.76 14.33 1.57
C LEU A 106 -7.75 15.44 0.53
N ALA A 107 -8.19 16.64 0.89
CA ALA A 107 -8.16 17.80 0.00
C ALA A 107 -6.72 18.15 -0.40
N VAL A 108 -5.77 18.11 0.54
CA VAL A 108 -4.34 18.34 0.25
C VAL A 108 -3.80 17.28 -0.72
N LEU A 109 -4.09 16.00 -0.50
CA LEU A 109 -3.65 14.92 -1.40
C LEU A 109 -4.21 15.10 -2.81
N ALA A 110 -5.50 15.42 -2.92
CA ALA A 110 -6.17 15.65 -4.19
C ALA A 110 -5.60 16.87 -4.94
N GLN A 111 -5.30 17.96 -4.24
CA GLN A 111 -4.66 19.15 -4.82
C GLN A 111 -3.26 18.85 -5.37
N ARG A 112 -2.54 17.88 -4.78
CA ARG A 112 -1.25 17.40 -5.28
C ARG A 112 -1.36 16.32 -6.36
N GLY A 113 -2.58 15.95 -6.77
CA GLY A 113 -2.80 14.89 -7.76
C GLY A 113 -2.42 13.50 -7.29
N ILE A 114 -2.28 13.28 -5.97
CA ILE A 114 -1.85 12.00 -5.41
C ILE A 114 -3.06 11.05 -5.35
N PRO A 115 -3.00 9.88 -6.01
CA PRO A 115 -4.05 8.88 -5.90
C PRO A 115 -4.23 8.41 -4.45
N VAL A 116 -5.48 8.37 -3.98
CA VAL A 116 -5.82 7.88 -2.64
C VAL A 116 -6.41 6.47 -2.71
N ARG A 117 -6.01 5.62 -1.76
CA ARG A 117 -6.66 4.35 -1.44
C ARG A 117 -7.03 4.31 0.03
N GLU A 118 -8.21 3.78 0.30
CA GLU A 118 -8.80 3.81 1.63
C GLU A 118 -8.97 2.41 2.19
N TYR A 119 -8.62 2.22 3.47
CA TYR A 119 -8.66 0.92 4.12
C TYR A 119 -9.38 0.99 5.46
N ALA A 120 -10.31 0.06 5.70
CA ALA A 120 -10.92 -0.10 7.00
C ALA A 120 -9.91 -0.71 7.99
N PRO A 121 -10.03 -0.44 9.30
CA PRO A 121 -9.12 -0.98 10.31
C PRO A 121 -8.97 -2.52 10.24
N ALA A 122 -10.07 -3.22 9.95
CA ALA A 122 -10.07 -4.67 9.78
C ALA A 122 -9.22 -5.13 8.56
N GLU A 123 -9.23 -4.36 7.47
CA GLU A 123 -8.42 -4.66 6.27
C GLU A 123 -6.92 -4.48 6.57
N VAL A 124 -6.56 -3.46 7.35
CA VAL A 124 -5.18 -3.22 7.79
C VAL A 124 -4.69 -4.36 8.67
N LYS A 125 -5.47 -4.73 9.70
CA LYS A 125 -5.15 -5.84 10.60
C LYS A 125 -5.02 -7.17 9.87
N ALA A 126 -5.95 -7.47 8.97
CA ALA A 126 -5.90 -8.68 8.14
C ALA A 126 -4.64 -8.72 7.27
N ALA A 127 -4.33 -7.62 6.58
CA ALA A 127 -3.20 -7.55 5.68
C ALA A 127 -1.84 -7.65 6.40
N VAL A 128 -1.69 -7.03 7.57
CA VAL A 128 -0.39 -6.94 8.26
C VAL A 128 -0.16 -8.11 9.21
N ALA A 129 -1.17 -8.48 10.00
CA ALA A 129 -1.05 -9.41 11.12
C ALA A 129 -1.96 -10.66 11.00
N GLY A 130 -2.72 -10.81 9.91
CA GLY A 130 -3.45 -12.05 9.62
C GLY A 130 -4.85 -12.17 10.24
N GLY A 131 -5.45 -11.08 10.72
CA GLY A 131 -6.86 -11.08 11.13
C GLY A 131 -7.15 -10.24 12.36
N GLN A 132 -7.67 -10.86 13.43
CA GLN A 132 -8.12 -10.22 14.68
C GLN A 132 -6.96 -9.75 15.59
N ALA A 133 -5.96 -9.10 15.01
CA ALA A 133 -4.80 -8.65 15.76
C ALA A 133 -5.11 -7.41 16.64
N THR A 134 -4.44 -7.33 17.80
CA THR A 134 -4.43 -6.15 18.66
C THR A 134 -3.54 -5.05 18.08
N LYS A 135 -3.64 -3.82 18.60
CA LYS A 135 -2.78 -2.71 18.15
C LYS A 135 -1.30 -2.97 18.46
N GLU A 136 -1.02 -3.58 19.62
CA GLU A 136 0.32 -3.97 20.04
C GLU A 136 0.93 -5.00 19.08
N GLU A 137 0.12 -5.95 18.63
CA GLU A 137 0.54 -6.96 17.66
C GLU A 137 0.86 -6.34 16.29
N ILE A 138 0.08 -5.35 15.85
CA ILE A 138 0.39 -4.58 14.63
C ILE A 138 1.75 -3.90 14.77
N GLY A 139 2.00 -3.18 15.88
CA GLY A 139 3.28 -2.51 16.12
C GLY A 139 4.47 -3.48 16.10
N ARG A 140 4.32 -4.65 16.73
CA ARG A 140 5.34 -5.71 16.68
C ARG A 140 5.57 -6.20 15.25
N MET A 141 4.51 -6.41 14.48
CA MET A 141 4.60 -6.84 13.09
C MET A 141 5.28 -5.80 12.20
N VAL A 142 5.01 -4.51 12.41
CA VAL A 142 5.70 -3.41 11.72
C VAL A 142 7.20 -3.48 11.97
N GLY A 143 7.62 -3.65 13.23
CA GLY A 143 9.04 -3.80 13.59
C GLY A 143 9.70 -5.05 13.00
N LEU A 144 8.97 -6.16 12.84
CA LEU A 144 9.47 -7.36 12.18
C LEU A 144 9.64 -7.15 10.67
N LEU A 145 8.70 -6.45 10.03
CA LEU A 145 8.67 -6.26 8.58
C LEU A 145 9.66 -5.21 8.08
N LEU A 146 9.93 -4.19 8.89
CA LEU A 146 10.82 -3.07 8.53
C LEU A 146 12.17 -3.13 9.26
N GLY A 147 12.40 -4.18 10.07
CA GLY A 147 13.65 -4.34 10.81
C GLY A 147 13.90 -3.20 11.81
N PRO A 148 15.17 -2.83 12.07
CA PRO A 148 15.52 -1.79 13.04
C PRO A 148 14.80 -0.46 12.84
N ALA A 149 14.54 -0.06 11.58
CA ALA A 149 13.86 1.18 11.25
C ALA A 149 12.39 1.22 11.71
N GLY A 150 11.74 0.05 11.79
CA GLY A 150 10.35 -0.05 12.28
C GLY A 150 10.23 -0.25 13.79
N ARG A 151 11.34 -0.44 14.52
CA ARG A 151 11.30 -0.70 15.96
C ARG A 151 11.21 0.61 16.74
N GLY A 152 10.35 0.63 17.77
CA GLY A 152 10.21 1.78 18.67
C GLY A 152 9.49 2.98 18.06
N LEU A 153 8.82 2.81 16.91
CA LEU A 153 7.93 3.84 16.38
C LEU A 153 6.82 4.16 17.40
N PRO A 154 6.45 5.45 17.56
CA PRO A 154 5.22 5.81 18.26
C PRO A 154 4.02 5.05 17.70
N ALA A 155 3.06 4.70 18.55
CA ALA A 155 1.92 3.86 18.16
C ALA A 155 1.15 4.42 16.96
N ASP A 156 0.93 5.73 16.91
CA ASP A 156 0.29 6.45 15.81
C ASP A 156 1.10 6.41 14.50
N ALA A 157 2.43 6.50 14.58
CA ALA A 157 3.30 6.33 13.42
C ALA A 157 3.30 4.87 12.94
N ALA A 158 3.27 3.90 13.86
CA ALA A 158 3.20 2.48 13.54
C ALA A 158 1.87 2.11 12.85
N ASP A 159 0.74 2.68 13.32
CA ASP A 159 -0.57 2.50 12.72
C ASP A 159 -0.57 3.05 11.27
N ALA A 160 -0.05 4.26 11.04
CA ALA A 160 0.07 4.81 9.68
C ALA A 160 1.01 3.99 8.77
N VAL A 161 2.13 3.49 9.30
CA VAL A 161 3.01 2.58 8.56
C VAL A 161 2.31 1.26 8.21
N ALA A 162 1.47 0.73 9.11
CA ALA A 162 0.67 -0.46 8.85
C ALA A 162 -0.33 -0.24 7.71
N VAL A 163 -0.92 0.95 7.60
CA VAL A 163 -1.80 1.34 6.49
C VAL A 163 -1.03 1.33 5.15
N ALA A 164 0.19 1.88 5.11
CA ALA A 164 1.04 1.82 3.92
C ALA A 164 1.45 0.38 3.55
N LEU A 165 1.76 -0.45 4.55
CA LEU A 165 2.05 -1.88 4.35
C LEU A 165 0.84 -2.64 3.82
N CYS A 166 -0.38 -2.32 4.28
CA CYS A 166 -1.62 -2.89 3.78
C CYS A 166 -1.75 -2.66 2.28
N TYR A 167 -1.57 -1.42 1.81
CA TYR A 167 -1.55 -1.10 0.38
C TYR A 167 -0.51 -1.94 -0.38
N SER A 168 0.73 -1.96 0.10
CA SER A 168 1.82 -2.68 -0.56
C SER A 168 1.53 -4.18 -0.72
N ARG A 169 0.99 -4.81 0.33
CA ARG A 169 0.65 -6.25 0.32
C ARG A 169 -0.50 -6.56 -0.62
N ARG A 170 -1.56 -5.74 -0.62
CA ARG A 170 -2.70 -5.93 -1.55
C ARG A 170 -2.28 -5.76 -3.00
N ARG A 171 -1.53 -4.69 -3.32
CA ARG A 171 -0.95 -4.50 -4.66
C ARG A 171 -0.09 -5.69 -5.09
N HIS A 172 0.70 -6.27 -4.18
CA HIS A 172 1.48 -7.46 -4.48
C HIS A 172 0.59 -8.67 -4.80
N PHE A 173 -0.46 -8.89 -3.99
CA PHE A 173 -1.42 -9.97 -4.21
C PHE A 173 -2.16 -9.83 -5.54
N ASP A 174 -2.69 -8.64 -5.85
CA ASP A 174 -3.42 -8.37 -7.09
C ASP A 174 -2.54 -8.68 -8.33
N ARG A 175 -1.27 -8.27 -8.31
CA ARG A 175 -0.31 -8.57 -9.39
C ARG A 175 -0.01 -10.06 -9.54
N LEU A 176 -0.09 -10.85 -8.47
CA LEU A 176 0.11 -12.31 -8.55
C LEU A 176 -1.12 -12.97 -9.18
N SER A 177 -2.32 -12.54 -8.79
CA SER A 177 -3.57 -13.03 -9.36
C SER A 177 -3.65 -12.76 -10.87
N GLU A 178 -3.32 -11.54 -11.30
CA GLU A 178 -3.29 -11.17 -12.72
C GLU A 178 -2.28 -12.00 -13.54
N ARG A 179 -1.12 -12.33 -12.95
CA ARG A 179 -0.12 -13.19 -13.60
C ARG A 179 -0.61 -14.63 -13.76
N GLY A 180 -1.20 -15.20 -12.71
CA GLY A 180 -1.77 -16.56 -12.75
C GLY A 180 -2.89 -16.68 -13.78
N GLU A 181 -3.74 -15.66 -13.90
CA GLU A 181 -4.80 -15.63 -14.92
C GLU A 181 -4.24 -15.48 -16.34
N SER A 182 -3.22 -14.63 -16.54
CA SER A 182 -2.59 -14.43 -17.84
C SER A 182 -1.81 -15.67 -18.32
N GLU A 183 -1.14 -16.40 -17.41
CA GLU A 183 -0.49 -17.68 -17.70
C GLU A 183 -1.52 -18.77 -18.03
N ALA A 184 -2.58 -18.91 -17.22
CA ALA A 184 -3.66 -19.86 -17.46
C ALA A 184 -4.46 -19.56 -18.75
N ARG A 185 -4.51 -18.30 -19.20
CA ARG A 185 -5.12 -17.89 -20.48
C ARG A 185 -4.16 -18.10 -21.66
N GLY A 186 -2.86 -17.92 -21.45
CA GLY A 186 -1.79 -18.22 -22.40
C GLY A 186 -1.72 -19.72 -22.73
N ASP A 187 -1.76 -20.58 -21.71
CA ASP A 187 -1.75 -22.04 -21.88
C ASP A 187 -3.00 -22.56 -22.56
N ARG A 188 -4.18 -22.00 -22.26
CA ARG A 188 -5.42 -22.33 -22.99
C ARG A 188 -5.35 -21.95 -24.47
N LYS A 189 -4.79 -20.77 -24.82
CA LYS A 189 -4.57 -20.38 -26.22
C LYS A 189 -3.51 -21.26 -26.91
N ARG A 190 -2.47 -21.69 -26.21
CA ARG A 190 -1.43 -22.58 -26.72
C ARG A 190 -1.96 -24.00 -26.99
N ALA A 191 -2.82 -24.51 -26.11
CA ALA A 191 -3.52 -25.78 -26.29
C ALA A 191 -4.49 -25.75 -27.50
N LEU A 192 -5.19 -24.63 -27.71
CA LEU A 192 -6.11 -24.41 -28.84
C LEU A 192 -5.41 -24.17 -30.19
N THR A 193 -4.10 -23.86 -30.19
CA THR A 193 -3.31 -23.60 -31.42
C THR A 193 -2.31 -24.72 -31.72
N SER A 194 -2.30 -25.80 -30.91
CA SER A 194 -1.50 -27.00 -31.17
C SER A 194 -2.01 -27.74 -32.41
N PRO A 195 -1.14 -28.27 -33.30
CA PRO A 195 -1.54 -28.97 -34.53
C PRO A 195 -2.39 -30.24 -34.28
N ALA A 196 -2.44 -30.73 -33.04
CA ALA A 196 -3.11 -31.97 -32.67
C ALA A 196 -4.65 -31.90 -32.66
N SER A 197 -5.28 -30.71 -32.79
CA SER A 197 -6.74 -30.59 -32.76
C SER A 197 -7.43 -30.64 -34.15
N ARG A 198 -6.70 -30.90 -35.24
CA ARG A 198 -7.25 -30.89 -36.62
C ARG A 198 -7.50 -32.26 -37.26
N ALA A 199 -7.39 -33.38 -36.54
CA ALA A 199 -7.57 -34.70 -37.15
C ALA A 199 -8.53 -35.59 -36.37
N ASN A 200 -9.84 -35.40 -36.54
CA ASN A 200 -10.79 -36.53 -36.64
C ASN A 200 -12.17 -36.06 -37.11
N VAL A 201 -12.33 -35.86 -38.43
CA VAL A 201 -13.67 -35.92 -39.06
C VAL A 201 -13.75 -37.32 -39.68
N PRO A 202 -14.56 -38.25 -39.12
CA PRO A 202 -14.67 -39.58 -39.69
C PRO A 202 -15.38 -39.52 -41.06
N PRO A 203 -14.92 -40.29 -42.07
CA PRO A 203 -15.56 -40.30 -43.38
C PRO A 203 -16.96 -40.93 -43.29
N CYS A 204 -17.94 -40.20 -43.82
CA CYS A 204 -19.33 -40.61 -43.92
C CYS A 204 -19.44 -41.88 -44.78
N ARG A 205 -19.70 -43.04 -44.17
CA ARG A 205 -19.87 -44.30 -44.89
C ARG A 205 -21.22 -44.31 -45.62
N ARG A 206 -21.18 -44.32 -46.96
CA ARG A 206 -22.34 -44.59 -47.81
C ARG A 206 -22.79 -46.03 -47.60
N ARG A 207 -24.10 -46.24 -47.39
CA ARG A 207 -24.72 -47.57 -47.35
C ARG A 207 -24.81 -48.16 -48.76
N PRO A 208 -24.59 -49.46 -48.95
CA PRO A 208 -24.98 -50.14 -50.17
C PRO A 208 -26.50 -50.40 -50.17
N SER A 209 -27.03 -50.44 -51.38
CA SER A 209 -28.44 -50.58 -51.81
C SER A 209 -29.18 -51.78 -51.25
#